data_AF-A0A940F6D1-F1
#
_entry.id   AF-A0A940F6D1-F1
#
_cell.length_a   1.000
_cell.length_b   1.000
_cell.length_c   1.000
_cell.angle_alpha   90.00
_cell.angle_beta   90.00
_cell.angle_gamma   90.00
#
_symmetry.space_group_name_H-M   'P 1'
#
loop_
_entity.id
_entity.type
_entity.pdbx_description
1 polymer ?
#
loop_
_entity_poly.entity_id
_entity_poly.type
_entity_poly.pdbx_seq_one_letter_code
_entity_poly.pdbx_strand_id
1 'polypeptide(L)'
;MAADQFETHAPETTDTGTGTSRVKRGMAEMLKGGVIMDVVTPEQAKIAEDAGAVAVMALERVPADIRAQGGVSRMSDPDMIDGIIEAVSIPV
;
A
#
# COMPACT_ATOMS: atom_id res chain seq x y z
N MET A 1 0.77 -39.54 -42.99
CA MET A 1 -0.51 -39.20 -42.33
C MET A 1 -0.29 -39.45 -40.84
N ALA A 2 0.23 -38.44 -40.14
CA ALA A 2 -0.53 -37.47 -39.34
C ALA A 2 -1.12 -38.20 -38.10
N ALA A 3 -0.36 -38.31 -37.01
CA ALA A 3 -0.22 -37.29 -35.96
C ALA A 3 -1.57 -37.01 -35.29
N ASP A 4 -1.77 -37.58 -34.10
CA ASP A 4 -2.47 -36.89 -33.02
C ASP A 4 -1.94 -37.43 -31.69
N GLN A 5 -1.00 -36.70 -31.10
CA GLN A 5 -0.52 -36.94 -29.75
C GLN A 5 -1.61 -36.40 -28.82
N PHE A 6 -2.20 -37.27 -28.02
CA PHE A 6 -3.06 -36.86 -26.91
C PHE A 6 -2.19 -36.15 -25.86
N GLU A 7 -1.99 -34.84 -26.05
CA GLU A 7 -1.37 -33.97 -25.07
C GLU A 7 -2.39 -33.73 -23.95
N THR A 8 -2.26 -34.52 -22.88
CA THR A 8 -3.01 -34.29 -21.64
C THR A 8 -2.63 -32.93 -21.09
N HIS A 9 -3.50 -31.95 -21.28
CA HIS A 9 -3.41 -30.67 -20.60
C HIS A 9 -3.65 -30.92 -19.11
N ALA A 10 -2.57 -31.07 -18.35
CA ALA A 10 -2.64 -30.95 -16.90
C ALA A 10 -3.23 -29.56 -16.57
N PRO A 11 -4.17 -29.44 -15.63
CA PRO A 11 -4.64 -28.13 -15.23
C PRO A 11 -3.45 -27.38 -14.66
N GLU A 12 -3.09 -26.24 -15.25
CA GLU A 12 -2.17 -25.30 -14.62
C GLU A 12 -2.84 -24.81 -13.34
N THR A 13 -2.50 -25.42 -12.22
CA THR A 13 -2.87 -24.91 -10.90
C THR A 13 -2.19 -23.54 -10.77
N THR A 14 -2.94 -22.49 -11.09
CA THR A 14 -2.53 -21.12 -10.83
C THR A 14 -2.48 -20.99 -9.32
N ASP A 15 -1.30 -21.17 -8.75
CA ASP A 15 -1.07 -21.06 -7.32
C ASP A 15 -1.33 -19.60 -6.93
N THR A 16 -2.57 -19.30 -6.54
CA THR A 16 -3.03 -18.00 -6.05
C THR A 16 -2.51 -17.77 -4.62
N GLY A 17 -1.20 -17.93 -4.43
CA GLY A 17 -0.54 -17.77 -3.14
C GLY A 17 -0.58 -16.30 -2.71
N THR A 18 -1.21 -16.04 -1.56
CA THR A 18 -1.17 -14.73 -0.90
C THR A 18 0.21 -14.45 -0.31
N GLY A 19 0.65 -13.19 -0.30
CA GLY A 19 1.88 -12.79 0.39
C GLY A 19 3.19 -13.29 -0.23
N THR A 20 3.15 -13.87 -1.45
CA THR A 20 4.35 -14.27 -2.19
C THR A 20 5.19 -13.05 -2.58
N SER A 21 6.49 -13.26 -2.83
CA SER A 21 7.40 -12.20 -3.29
C SER A 21 6.88 -11.47 -4.53
N ARG A 22 6.28 -12.22 -5.47
CA ARG A 22 5.67 -11.67 -6.68
C ARG A 22 4.52 -10.72 -6.35
N VAL A 23 3.60 -11.10 -5.47
CA VAL A 23 2.46 -10.26 -5.06
C VAL A 23 2.93 -8.99 -4.35
N LYS A 24 3.86 -9.11 -3.38
CA LYS A 24 4.39 -7.96 -2.63
C LYS A 24 5.11 -6.95 -3.53
N ARG A 25 5.93 -7.43 -4.45
CA ARG A 25 6.60 -6.57 -5.45
C ARG A 25 5.59 -5.95 -6.41
N GLY A 26 4.63 -6.73 -6.89
CA GLY A 26 3.58 -6.24 -7.78
C GLY A 26 2.79 -5.07 -7.18
N MET A 27 2.45 -5.13 -5.89
CA MET A 27 1.81 -4.01 -5.18
C MET A 27 2.68 -2.74 -5.20
N ALA A 28 3.98 -2.85 -4.92
CA ALA A 28 4.88 -1.69 -4.95
C ALA A 28 5.04 -1.11 -6.37
N GLU A 29 5.01 -1.95 -7.40
CA GLU A 29 5.06 -1.52 -8.80
C GLU A 29 3.84 -0.67 -9.21
N MET A 30 2.66 -0.92 -8.63
CA MET A 30 1.44 -0.14 -8.89
C MET A 30 1.52 1.30 -8.37
N LEU A 31 2.42 1.59 -7.43
CA LEU A 31 2.59 2.93 -6.84
C LEU A 31 3.59 3.81 -7.62
N LYS A 32 4.23 3.28 -8.67
CA LYS A 32 5.23 4.01 -9.46
C LYS A 32 4.61 5.22 -10.17
N GLY A 33 5.36 6.32 -10.19
CA GLY A 33 4.97 7.56 -10.86
C GLY A 33 4.01 8.44 -10.05
N GLY A 34 3.62 8.02 -8.85
CA GLY A 34 2.80 8.80 -7.93
C GLY A 34 3.60 9.48 -6.81
N VAL A 35 2.85 10.18 -5.95
CA VAL A 35 3.35 10.77 -4.70
C VAL A 35 2.67 10.07 -3.52
N ILE A 36 3.45 9.71 -2.50
CA ILE A 36 2.96 9.24 -1.20
C ILE A 36 3.10 10.39 -0.22
N MET A 37 2.03 10.74 0.49
CA MET A 37 2.00 11.91 1.38
C MET A 37 1.93 11.51 2.87
N ASP A 38 2.78 12.11 3.68
CA ASP A 38 2.72 12.01 5.14
C ASP A 38 1.50 12.78 5.68
N VAL A 39 0.68 12.13 6.51
CA VAL A 39 -0.54 12.73 7.08
C VAL A 39 -0.68 12.38 8.57
N VAL A 40 -1.21 13.34 9.35
CA VAL A 40 -1.40 13.19 10.80
C VAL A 40 -2.87 13.18 11.23
N THR A 41 -3.81 13.37 10.29
CA THR A 41 -5.25 13.38 10.55
C THR A 41 -6.03 12.81 9.37
N PRO A 42 -7.27 12.30 9.60
CA PRO A 42 -8.16 11.87 8.52
C PRO A 42 -8.50 12.96 7.50
N GLU A 43 -8.57 14.22 7.94
CA GLU A 43 -8.83 15.36 7.05
C GLU A 43 -7.66 15.60 6.09
N GLN A 44 -6.42 15.54 6.59
CA GLN A 44 -5.24 15.63 5.73
C GLN A 44 -5.16 14.47 4.73
N ALA A 45 -5.57 13.26 5.14
CA ALA A 45 -5.64 12.11 4.25
C ALA A 45 -6.58 12.35 3.07
N LYS A 46 -7.78 12.90 3.30
CA LYS A 46 -8.72 13.28 2.24
C LYS A 46 -8.15 14.34 1.31
N ILE A 47 -7.51 15.37 1.87
CA ILE A 47 -6.85 16.42 1.08
C ILE A 47 -5.74 15.83 0.20
N ALA A 48 -4.97 14.87 0.70
CA ALA A 48 -3.92 14.20 -0.05
C ALA A 48 -4.49 13.35 -1.21
N GLU A 49 -5.57 12.60 -0.94
CA GLU A 49 -6.29 11.83 -1.96
C GLU A 49 -6.86 12.74 -3.06
N ASP A 50 -7.54 13.82 -2.68
CA ASP A 50 -8.10 14.82 -3.61
C ASP A 50 -7.02 15.52 -4.44
N ALA A 51 -5.81 15.69 -3.88
CA ALA A 51 -4.64 16.24 -4.57
C ALA A 51 -3.97 15.24 -5.53
N GLY A 52 -4.43 13.99 -5.57
CA GLY A 52 -3.91 12.94 -6.46
C GLY A 52 -2.75 12.13 -5.89
N ALA A 53 -2.62 12.04 -4.56
CA ALA A 53 -1.70 11.08 -3.94
C ALA A 53 -2.08 9.65 -4.34
N VAL A 54 -1.09 8.79 -4.58
CA VAL A 54 -1.33 7.37 -4.88
C VAL A 54 -1.42 6.50 -3.62
N ALA A 55 -0.94 7.04 -2.48
CA ALA A 55 -1.05 6.46 -1.15
C ALA A 55 -0.77 7.55 -0.10
N VAL A 56 -1.11 7.29 1.15
CA VAL A 56 -0.75 8.15 2.30
C VAL A 56 0.08 7.37 3.31
N MET A 57 0.85 8.08 4.13
CA MET A 57 1.62 7.50 5.24
C MET A 57 1.10 8.08 6.56
N ALA A 58 0.47 7.23 7.38
CA ALA A 58 -0.14 7.62 8.65
C ALA A 58 0.90 7.71 9.78
N LEU A 59 1.03 8.89 10.38
CA LEU A 59 2.00 9.18 11.43
C LEU A 59 1.48 10.18 12.45
N GLU A 60 1.90 10.10 13.72
CA GLU A 60 1.43 11.06 14.74
C GLU A 60 2.02 12.47 14.59
N ARG A 61 3.21 12.57 13.99
CA ARG A 61 3.98 13.81 13.84
C ARG A 61 4.81 13.77 12.58
N VAL A 62 4.73 14.80 11.75
CA VAL A 62 5.50 14.88 10.50
C VAL A 62 7.02 14.88 10.76
N PRO A 63 7.86 14.45 9.80
CA PRO A 63 9.31 14.37 10.00
C PRO A 63 9.98 15.70 10.41
N ALA A 64 9.40 16.84 10.07
CA ALA A 64 9.88 18.15 10.54
C ALA A 64 9.70 18.28 12.06
N ASP A 65 8.53 17.92 12.58
CA ASP A 65 8.19 17.99 13.99
C ASP A 65 8.97 16.98 14.82
N ILE A 66 9.14 15.75 14.31
CA ILE A 66 9.98 14.72 14.94
C ILE A 66 11.40 15.25 15.17
N ARG A 67 11.99 15.90 14.16
CA ARG A 67 13.34 16.47 14.26
C ARG A 67 13.40 17.66 15.22
N ALA A 68 12.39 18.51 15.23
CA ALA A 68 12.35 19.71 16.08
C ALA A 68 12.14 19.38 17.56
N GLN A 69 11.26 18.43 17.87
CA GLN A 69 10.89 18.05 19.24
C GLN A 69 11.85 17.03 19.85
N GLY A 70 12.48 16.20 19.02
CA GLY A 70 13.36 15.11 19.46
C GLY A 70 12.62 14.02 20.24
N GLY A 71 13.36 13.30 21.08
CA GLY A 71 12.84 12.19 21.87
C GLY A 71 12.74 10.87 21.09
N VAL A 72 11.96 9.93 21.61
CA VAL A 72 11.76 8.60 21.01
C VAL A 72 10.50 8.63 20.16
N SER A 73 10.63 8.38 18.85
CA SER A 73 9.49 8.19 17.95
C SER A 73 9.22 6.70 17.77
N ARG A 74 7.95 6.31 17.88
CA ARG A 74 7.48 4.92 17.76
C ARG A 74 6.48 4.80 16.62
N MET A 75 5.92 3.60 16.46
CA MET A 75 4.72 3.41 15.65
C MET A 75 3.58 4.26 16.21
N SER A 76 2.76 4.82 15.32
CA SER A 76 1.55 5.55 15.66
C SER A 76 0.51 4.66 16.33
N ASP A 77 -0.38 5.27 17.11
CA ASP A 77 -1.54 4.58 17.67
C ASP A 77 -2.40 3.91 16.57
N PRO A 78 -2.73 2.61 16.69
CA PRO A 78 -3.61 1.91 15.76
C PRO A 78 -4.95 2.59 15.51
N ASP A 79 -5.59 3.16 16.55
CA ASP A 79 -6.90 3.82 16.41
C ASP A 79 -6.81 5.04 15.47
N MET A 80 -5.67 5.74 15.51
CA MET A 80 -5.40 6.86 14.61
C MET A 80 -5.18 6.39 13.17
N ILE A 81 -4.44 5.30 12.97
CA ILE A 81 -4.22 4.69 11.65
C ILE A 81 -5.54 4.21 11.06
N ASP A 82 -6.37 3.51 11.84
CA ASP A 82 -7.68 3.01 11.41
C ASP A 82 -8.59 4.17 10.98
N GLY A 83 -8.59 5.28 11.73
CA GLY A 83 -9.32 6.49 11.33
C GLY A 83 -8.85 7.11 10.02
N ILE A 84 -7.58 6.97 9.64
CA ILE A 84 -7.07 7.39 8.33
C ILE A 84 -7.48 6.39 7.24
N ILE A 85 -7.39 5.09 7.50
CA ILE A 85 -7.80 4.03 6.57
C ILE A 85 -9.28 4.19 6.20
N GLU A 86 -10.15 4.47 7.17
CA GLU A 86 -11.59 4.66 6.94
C GLU A 86 -11.91 5.93 6.15
N ALA A 87 -10.98 6.88 6.08
CA ALA A 87 -11.23 8.20 5.52
C ALA A 87 -10.94 8.31 4.02
N VAL A 88 -10.15 7.39 3.45
CA VAL A 88 -9.67 7.45 2.06
C VAL A 88 -9.84 6.11 1.34
N SER A 89 -9.77 6.12 0.00
CA SER A 89 -9.85 4.91 -0.83
C SER A 89 -8.50 4.43 -1.37
N ILE A 90 -7.45 5.23 -1.20
CA ILE A 90 -6.07 4.92 -1.58
C ILE A 90 -5.33 4.13 -0.48
N PRO A 91 -4.27 3.36 -0.82
CA PRO A 91 -3.46 2.64 0.17
C PRO A 91 -2.89 3.54 1.29
N VAL A 92 -2.79 2.95 2.49
CA VAL A 92 -2.19 3.54 3.71
C VAL A 92 -1.01 2.68 4.16
#